data_AF-A0A2E8D8D5-F1
#
_entry.id   AF-A0A2E8D8D5-F1
#
_cell.length_a   1.000
_cell.length_b   1.000
_cell.length_c   1.000
_cell.angle_alpha   90.00
_cell.angle_beta   90.00
_cell.angle_gamma   90.00
#
_symmetry.space_group_name_H-M   'P 1'
#
loop_
_entity.id
_entity.type
_entity.pdbx_description
1 polymer ?
#
loop_
_entity_poly.entity_id
_entity_poly.type
_entity_poly.pdbx_seq_one_letter_code
_entity_poly.pdbx_strand_id
1 'polypeptide(L)'
;MRLNSESWEGYCSGFTASTIKHPEPVNAVDAEDVGGTPGVVLQPSEIKALLTAIYNRTSDDSFLFLAPPSARDGGPNMGTFHLSLANYVGQAGCPVGIDRTKGRTSWNNPIYAYNVVSIGDALTKDGIQYQDVVTTVTYSFYGLDSTHQTDRDTGSRIGNNTQSMTFRYTLALDDEGRIIGGRSKNESGHFLWIPLYPVQGTEDGSVPGNSHIDVRHVIALARASALPDVQKNYDEVTIGPAIDPKLEEVEEDRN
;
A
#
# COMPACT_ATOMS: atom_id res chain seq x y z
N MET A 1 -29.63 3.85 -1.53
CA MET A 1 -28.75 2.95 -2.30
C MET A 1 -28.67 3.49 -3.71
N ARG A 2 -27.49 3.87 -4.23
CA ARG A 2 -27.38 4.28 -5.64
C ARG A 2 -27.67 3.06 -6.50
N LEU A 3 -28.59 3.20 -7.46
CA LEU A 3 -29.09 2.10 -8.29
C LEU A 3 -28.08 1.59 -9.34
N ASN A 4 -26.92 2.24 -9.50
CA ASN A 4 -25.90 1.89 -10.49
C ASN A 4 -24.50 2.04 -9.86
N SER A 5 -24.03 1.05 -9.08
CA SER A 5 -22.60 0.93 -8.79
C SER A 5 -21.92 0.33 -10.01
N GLU A 6 -20.86 0.97 -10.52
CA GLU A 6 -20.05 0.39 -11.58
C GLU A 6 -19.29 -0.83 -11.06
N SER A 7 -19.04 -1.83 -11.90
CA SER A 7 -18.43 -3.10 -11.48
C SER A 7 -16.99 -2.99 -10.95
N TRP A 8 -16.35 -1.82 -11.12
CA TRP A 8 -15.01 -1.52 -10.62
C TRP A 8 -15.03 -0.77 -9.28
N GLU A 9 -16.18 -0.24 -8.85
CA GLU A 9 -16.29 0.48 -7.58
C GLU A 9 -16.05 -0.49 -6.42
N GLY A 10 -15.07 -0.17 -5.58
CA GLY A 10 -14.66 -1.03 -4.47
C GLY A 10 -13.51 -0.42 -3.67
N TYR A 11 -13.00 -1.18 -2.71
CA TYR A 11 -12.03 -0.69 -1.72
C TYR A 11 -10.59 -1.07 -2.07
N CYS A 12 -10.19 -0.86 -3.33
CA CYS A 12 -8.86 -1.26 -3.80
C CYS A 12 -7.71 -0.54 -3.07
N SER A 13 -7.91 0.74 -2.73
CA SER A 13 -6.97 1.52 -1.92
C SER A 13 -6.88 0.97 -0.50
N GLY A 14 -8.02 0.63 0.11
CA GLY A 14 -8.07 -0.01 1.43
C GLY A 14 -7.38 -1.37 1.47
N PHE A 15 -7.58 -2.21 0.45
CA PHE A 15 -6.88 -3.48 0.29
C PHE A 15 -5.36 -3.28 0.19
N THR A 16 -4.95 -2.32 -0.65
CA THR A 16 -3.53 -2.00 -0.85
C THR A 16 -2.90 -1.53 0.45
N ALA A 17 -3.53 -0.57 1.12
CA ALA A 17 -3.03 0.00 2.36
C ALA A 17 -2.94 -1.04 3.48
N SER A 18 -3.99 -1.84 3.68
CA SER A 18 -4.00 -2.88 4.71
C SER A 18 -2.94 -3.96 4.45
N THR A 19 -2.75 -4.38 3.20
CA THR A 19 -1.71 -5.36 2.83
C THR A 19 -0.29 -4.83 3.08
N ILE A 20 -0.09 -3.51 2.97
CA ILE A 20 1.22 -2.88 3.26
C ILE A 20 1.42 -2.75 4.77
N LYS A 21 0.37 -2.39 5.53
CA LYS A 21 0.46 -2.05 6.95
C LYS A 21 0.33 -3.24 7.90
N HIS A 22 -0.22 -4.36 7.46
CA HIS A 22 -0.54 -5.50 8.33
C HIS A 22 -0.06 -6.82 7.73
N PRO A 23 0.46 -7.74 8.56
CA PRO A 23 0.62 -9.12 8.15
C PRO A 23 -0.75 -9.75 7.86
N GLU A 24 -0.74 -10.89 7.18
CA GLU A 24 -1.99 -11.60 6.91
C GLU A 24 -2.64 -12.11 8.21
N PRO A 25 -3.91 -11.79 8.47
CA PRO A 25 -4.71 -12.48 9.48
C PRO A 25 -4.78 -13.97 9.14
N VAL A 26 -4.49 -14.85 10.10
CA VAL A 26 -4.46 -16.32 9.88
C VAL A 26 -5.29 -17.13 10.87
N ASN A 27 -5.62 -16.56 12.04
CA ASN A 27 -6.43 -17.23 13.05
C ASN A 27 -7.81 -16.58 13.20
N ALA A 28 -8.83 -17.39 13.51
CA ALA A 28 -10.10 -16.85 13.96
C ALA A 28 -9.92 -16.24 15.36
N VAL A 29 -10.63 -15.16 15.64
CA VAL A 29 -10.52 -14.40 16.90
C VAL A 29 -11.92 -14.16 17.45
N ASP A 30 -12.14 -14.43 18.74
CA ASP A 30 -13.36 -13.99 19.40
C ASP A 30 -13.26 -12.48 19.65
N ALA A 31 -14.28 -11.72 19.26
CA ALA A 31 -14.28 -10.28 19.46
C ALA A 31 -14.15 -9.91 20.95
N GLU A 32 -14.55 -10.77 21.88
CA GLU A 32 -14.32 -10.56 23.32
C GLU A 32 -12.85 -10.33 23.67
N ASP A 33 -11.93 -11.05 23.01
CA ASP A 33 -10.49 -11.00 23.27
C ASP A 33 -9.88 -9.60 23.05
N VAL A 34 -10.62 -8.74 22.36
CA VAL A 34 -10.23 -7.36 22.04
C VAL A 34 -11.25 -6.34 22.53
N GLY A 35 -12.17 -6.70 23.43
CA GLY A 35 -13.16 -5.79 24.02
C GLY A 35 -14.45 -5.60 23.20
N GLY A 36 -14.68 -6.47 22.22
CA GLY A 36 -15.92 -6.55 21.44
C GLY A 36 -17.00 -7.44 22.08
N THR A 37 -17.98 -7.84 21.27
CA THR A 37 -19.14 -8.64 21.72
C THR A 37 -18.76 -10.11 21.95
N PRO A 38 -19.01 -10.68 23.14
CA PRO A 38 -18.72 -12.07 23.42
C PRO A 38 -19.40 -13.09 22.50
N GLY A 39 -18.63 -14.09 22.08
CA GLY A 39 -19.10 -15.18 21.22
C GLY A 39 -19.23 -14.80 19.74
N VAL A 40 -18.83 -13.59 19.36
CA VAL A 40 -18.74 -13.18 17.96
C VAL A 40 -17.33 -13.51 17.45
N VAL A 41 -17.20 -14.68 16.82
CA VAL A 41 -15.92 -15.16 16.28
C VAL A 41 -15.74 -14.69 14.85
N LEU A 42 -14.72 -13.87 14.60
CA LEU A 42 -14.37 -13.40 13.27
C LEU A 42 -13.29 -14.27 12.62
N GLN A 43 -13.55 -14.68 11.39
CA GLN A 43 -12.64 -15.43 10.54
C GLN A 43 -11.58 -14.52 9.91
N PRO A 44 -10.42 -15.07 9.51
CA PRO A 44 -9.38 -14.30 8.83
C PRO A 44 -9.85 -13.45 7.65
N SER A 45 -10.78 -13.95 6.81
CA SER A 45 -11.33 -13.18 5.68
C SER A 45 -12.19 -12.00 6.13
N GLU A 46 -12.93 -12.13 7.21
CA GLU A 46 -13.73 -11.05 7.80
C GLU A 46 -12.83 -9.96 8.40
N ILE A 47 -11.74 -10.35 9.06
CA ILE A 47 -10.74 -9.42 9.60
C ILE A 47 -10.03 -8.68 8.44
N LYS A 48 -9.66 -9.37 7.36
CA LYS A 48 -9.12 -8.74 6.13
C LYS A 48 -10.10 -7.73 5.51
N ALA A 49 -11.39 -8.05 5.51
CA ALA A 49 -12.44 -7.15 5.00
C ALA A 49 -12.58 -5.90 5.89
N LEU A 50 -12.53 -6.06 7.22
CA LEU A 50 -12.54 -4.93 8.17
C LEU A 50 -11.30 -4.04 8.01
N LEU A 51 -10.11 -4.64 7.89
CA LEU A 51 -8.87 -3.92 7.60
C LEU A 51 -9.01 -3.11 6.30
N THR A 52 -9.51 -3.74 5.23
CA THR A 52 -9.76 -3.05 3.96
C THR A 52 -10.73 -1.88 4.13
N ALA A 53 -11.78 -2.03 4.95
CA ALA A 53 -12.77 -0.98 5.19
C ALA A 53 -12.21 0.23 5.95
N ILE A 54 -11.37 0.02 6.98
CA ILE A 54 -10.82 1.12 7.78
C ILE A 54 -9.78 1.96 7.01
N TYR A 55 -9.07 1.35 6.05
CA TYR A 55 -8.09 2.06 5.22
C TYR A 55 -8.68 2.67 3.95
N ASN A 56 -9.93 2.35 3.58
CA ASN A 56 -10.50 2.81 2.31
C ASN A 56 -10.74 4.32 2.28
N ARG A 57 -10.94 4.95 3.45
CA ARG A 57 -11.16 6.38 3.57
C ARG A 57 -9.98 7.02 4.27
N THR A 58 -9.45 8.09 3.67
CA THR A 58 -8.18 8.72 4.05
C THR A 58 -8.38 10.20 4.33
N SER A 59 -7.47 10.79 5.10
CA SER A 59 -7.24 12.24 5.16
C SER A 59 -5.96 12.59 4.39
N ASP A 60 -5.74 13.88 4.12
CA ASP A 60 -4.58 14.33 3.34
C ASP A 60 -3.22 13.99 4.01
N ASP A 61 -3.23 13.71 5.32
CA ASP A 61 -2.08 13.35 6.14
C ASP A 61 -2.02 11.85 6.49
N SER A 62 -2.96 11.03 6.01
CA SER A 62 -2.99 9.58 6.31
C SER A 62 -2.29 8.73 5.24
N PHE A 63 -1.69 9.35 4.22
CA PHE A 63 -0.90 8.72 3.17
C PHE A 63 0.13 9.70 2.61
N LEU A 64 1.12 9.18 1.88
CA LEU A 64 2.13 10.00 1.20
C LEU A 64 2.28 9.57 -0.25
N PHE A 65 2.22 10.51 -1.19
CA PHE A 65 2.67 10.27 -2.55
C PHE A 65 4.20 10.21 -2.60
N LEU A 66 4.73 9.07 -3.06
CA LEU A 66 6.16 8.90 -3.31
C LEU A 66 6.52 9.39 -4.71
N ALA A 67 5.69 9.04 -5.70
CA ALA A 67 5.87 9.46 -7.08
C ALA A 67 4.51 9.93 -7.64
N PRO A 68 4.12 11.19 -7.41
CA PRO A 68 2.82 11.72 -7.80
C PRO A 68 2.73 11.94 -9.33
N PRO A 69 1.52 11.95 -9.89
CA PRO A 69 1.31 12.23 -11.31
C PRO A 69 1.61 13.72 -11.58
N SER A 70 2.83 14.00 -12.04
CA SER A 70 3.41 15.35 -12.13
C SER A 70 3.91 15.69 -13.54
N ALA A 71 4.04 14.70 -14.42
CA ALA A 71 4.44 14.87 -15.80
C ALA A 71 3.25 15.21 -16.71
N ARG A 72 3.54 15.79 -17.88
CA ARG A 72 2.51 16.22 -18.85
C ARG A 72 1.64 15.09 -19.38
N ASP A 73 2.14 13.86 -19.38
CA ASP A 73 1.43 12.66 -19.82
C ASP A 73 0.49 12.08 -18.75
N GLY A 74 0.44 12.71 -17.56
CA GLY A 74 -0.33 12.27 -16.40
C GLY A 74 0.45 11.30 -15.49
N GLY A 75 1.72 11.04 -15.77
CA GLY A 75 2.55 10.08 -15.04
C GLY A 75 3.48 10.74 -14.02
N PRO A 76 4.29 9.95 -13.29
CA PRO A 76 5.25 10.50 -12.36
C PRO A 76 6.54 10.94 -13.06
N ASN A 77 7.33 11.75 -12.37
CA ASN A 77 8.75 11.87 -12.71
C ASN A 77 9.41 10.48 -12.54
N MET A 78 9.98 9.93 -13.61
CA MET A 78 10.49 8.55 -13.57
C MET A 78 11.79 8.39 -12.77
N GLY A 79 12.50 9.48 -12.50
CA GLY A 79 13.61 9.47 -11.53
C GLY A 79 13.08 9.24 -10.12
N THR A 80 12.04 9.97 -9.73
CA THR A 80 11.36 9.78 -8.43
C THR A 80 10.72 8.39 -8.33
N PHE A 81 10.08 7.91 -9.39
CA PHE A 81 9.54 6.54 -9.46
C PHE A 81 10.63 5.49 -9.21
N HIS A 82 11.75 5.58 -9.92
CA HIS A 82 12.88 4.65 -9.77
C HIS A 82 13.46 4.68 -8.36
N LEU A 83 13.71 5.87 -7.82
CA LEU A 83 14.23 6.05 -6.47
C LEU A 83 13.25 5.55 -5.41
N SER A 84 11.94 5.71 -5.62
CA SER A 84 10.92 5.18 -4.69
C SER A 84 10.98 3.66 -4.62
N LEU A 85 11.06 2.98 -5.77
CA LEU A 85 11.21 1.51 -5.78
C LEU A 85 12.53 1.08 -5.13
N ALA A 86 13.64 1.73 -5.47
CA ALA A 86 14.95 1.36 -4.96
C ALA A 86 15.07 1.53 -3.43
N ASN A 87 14.59 2.65 -2.89
CA ASN A 87 14.73 2.94 -1.46
C ASN A 87 13.67 2.22 -0.63
N TYR A 88 12.38 2.28 -1.01
CA TYR A 88 11.32 1.70 -0.20
C TYR A 88 11.30 0.18 -0.36
N VAL A 89 11.19 -0.33 -1.58
CA VAL A 89 11.09 -1.77 -1.82
C VAL A 89 12.45 -2.45 -1.71
N GLY A 90 13.49 -1.86 -2.31
CA GLY A 90 14.82 -2.47 -2.38
C GLY A 90 15.61 -2.43 -1.08
N GLN A 91 15.76 -1.23 -0.48
CA GLN A 91 16.58 -1.04 0.72
C GLN A 91 15.81 -1.26 2.01
N ALA A 92 14.62 -0.66 2.13
CA ALA A 92 13.83 -0.74 3.36
C ALA A 92 12.97 -2.00 3.46
N GLY A 93 12.77 -2.74 2.36
CA GLY A 93 11.85 -3.88 2.32
C GLY A 93 10.39 -3.50 2.50
N CYS A 94 10.06 -2.21 2.38
CA CYS A 94 8.72 -1.65 2.53
C CYS A 94 7.98 -1.68 1.18
N PRO A 95 6.85 -2.41 1.07
CA PRO A 95 6.01 -2.35 -0.11
C PRO A 95 5.44 -0.94 -0.35
N VAL A 96 5.09 -0.63 -1.60
CA VAL A 96 4.49 0.65 -2.01
C VAL A 96 3.21 0.43 -2.81
N GLY A 97 2.20 1.28 -2.64
CA GLY A 97 0.99 1.26 -3.44
C GLY A 97 1.23 1.84 -4.83
N ILE A 98 0.58 1.26 -5.85
CA ILE A 98 0.51 1.80 -7.21
C ILE A 98 -0.94 1.94 -7.66
N ASP A 99 -1.31 3.06 -8.27
CA ASP A 99 -2.47 3.09 -9.17
C ASP A 99 -2.05 2.63 -10.57
N ARG A 100 -2.52 1.44 -10.96
CA ARG A 100 -2.04 0.74 -12.14
C ARG A 100 -2.79 1.10 -13.42
N THR A 101 -3.83 1.92 -13.36
CA THR A 101 -4.64 2.28 -14.53
C THR A 101 -4.60 3.76 -14.83
N LYS A 102 -4.52 4.09 -16.13
CA LYS A 102 -4.74 5.45 -16.61
C LYS A 102 -6.24 5.66 -16.85
N GLY A 103 -6.82 6.74 -16.32
CA GLY A 103 -8.18 7.17 -16.68
C GLY A 103 -9.06 7.52 -15.49
N ARG A 104 -10.38 7.32 -15.65
CA ARG A 104 -11.40 7.68 -14.66
C ARG A 104 -11.56 6.66 -13.52
N THR A 105 -10.96 5.48 -13.67
CA THR A 105 -11.01 4.40 -12.70
C THR A 105 -9.63 4.26 -12.05
N SER A 106 -9.62 4.02 -10.74
CA SER A 106 -8.41 3.78 -9.98
C SER A 106 -8.34 2.32 -9.59
N TRP A 107 -7.16 1.72 -9.79
CA TRP A 107 -6.90 0.33 -9.44
C TRP A 107 -5.62 0.27 -8.63
N ASN A 108 -5.78 0.18 -7.32
CA ASN A 108 -4.65 0.17 -6.40
C ASN A 108 -4.21 -1.25 -6.06
N ASN A 109 -2.90 -1.49 -6.13
CA ASN A 109 -2.26 -2.72 -5.71
C ASN A 109 -0.92 -2.47 -4.99
N PRO A 110 -0.49 -3.34 -4.07
CA PRO A 110 0.80 -3.19 -3.38
C PRO A 110 1.93 -3.86 -4.17
N ILE A 111 2.90 -3.06 -4.61
CA ILE A 111 4.18 -3.52 -5.16
C ILE A 111 5.07 -3.95 -4.00
N TYR A 112 5.53 -5.20 -4.04
CA TYR A 112 6.44 -5.76 -3.02
C TYR A 112 7.78 -6.21 -3.61
N ALA A 113 7.95 -6.18 -4.92
CA ALA A 113 9.22 -6.47 -5.57
C ALA A 113 9.36 -5.70 -6.88
N TYR A 114 10.61 -5.44 -7.28
CA TYR A 114 10.94 -4.89 -8.59
C TYR A 114 12.23 -5.50 -9.12
N ASN A 115 12.39 -5.47 -10.43
CA ASN A 115 13.59 -5.92 -11.12
C ASN A 115 13.96 -4.92 -12.22
N VAL A 116 15.17 -4.39 -12.17
CA VAL A 116 15.74 -3.61 -13.28
C VAL A 116 16.23 -4.60 -14.33
N VAL A 117 15.44 -4.77 -15.39
CA VAL A 117 15.67 -5.76 -16.45
C VAL A 117 16.85 -5.35 -17.34
N SER A 118 16.98 -4.06 -17.63
CA SER A 118 18.08 -3.55 -18.43
C SER A 118 18.33 -2.07 -18.16
N ILE A 119 19.59 -1.68 -18.23
CA ILE A 119 20.06 -0.30 -18.32
C ILE A 119 20.88 -0.21 -19.60
N GLY A 120 20.52 0.71 -20.48
CA GLY A 120 21.23 0.97 -21.73
C GLY A 120 21.68 2.42 -21.80
N ASP A 121 22.78 2.67 -22.50
CA ASP A 121 23.24 4.02 -22.75
C ASP A 121 22.22 4.77 -23.60
N ALA A 122 21.77 5.91 -23.10
CA ALA A 122 21.14 6.92 -23.93
C ALA A 122 22.09 8.13 -24.05
N LEU A 123 21.75 9.02 -24.98
CA LEU A 123 22.57 10.15 -25.38
C LEU A 123 23.04 11.02 -24.20
N THR A 124 24.16 11.73 -24.39
CA THR A 124 24.53 12.87 -23.54
C THR A 124 24.12 14.16 -24.23
N LYS A 125 23.46 15.07 -23.52
CA LYS A 125 23.06 16.38 -24.06
C LYS A 125 23.14 17.44 -22.97
N ASP A 126 23.76 18.57 -23.29
CA ASP A 126 23.88 19.73 -22.40
C ASP A 126 24.47 19.38 -21.01
N GLY A 127 25.44 18.45 -20.99
CA GLY A 127 26.07 17.96 -19.75
C GLY A 127 25.26 16.92 -18.96
N ILE A 128 24.06 16.56 -19.41
CA ILE A 128 23.20 15.56 -18.77
C ILE A 128 23.37 14.22 -19.50
N GLN A 129 23.67 13.17 -18.73
CA GLN A 129 23.66 11.80 -19.24
C GLN A 129 22.25 11.24 -19.16
N TYR A 130 21.79 10.61 -20.22
CA TYR A 130 20.52 9.90 -20.22
C TYR A 130 20.76 8.39 -20.25
N GLN A 131 19.98 7.62 -19.49
CA GLN A 131 20.03 6.16 -19.54
C GLN A 131 18.64 5.59 -19.76
N ASP A 132 18.52 4.64 -20.67
CA ASP A 132 17.29 3.91 -20.91
C ASP A 132 17.17 2.76 -19.92
N VAL A 133 16.04 2.73 -19.21
CA VAL A 133 15.80 1.75 -18.16
C VAL A 133 14.51 0.99 -18.43
N VAL A 134 14.58 -0.33 -18.22
CA VAL A 134 13.42 -1.21 -18.21
C VAL A 134 13.29 -1.80 -16.83
N THR A 135 12.15 -1.60 -16.17
CA THR A 135 11.87 -2.14 -14.83
C THR A 135 10.58 -2.92 -14.87
N THR A 136 10.60 -4.14 -14.31
CA THR A 136 9.39 -4.89 -14.02
C THR A 136 9.09 -4.75 -12.54
N VAL A 137 7.87 -4.35 -12.18
CA VAL A 137 7.38 -4.42 -10.80
C VAL A 137 6.49 -5.64 -10.64
N THR A 138 6.44 -6.18 -9.43
CA THR A 138 5.61 -7.31 -9.05
C THR A 138 4.73 -6.90 -7.87
N TYR A 139 3.43 -7.14 -7.99
CA TYR A 139 2.43 -6.67 -7.03
C TYR A 139 1.41 -7.75 -6.67
N SER A 140 0.85 -7.63 -5.47
CA SER A 140 -0.27 -8.48 -5.03
C SER A 140 -1.54 -8.09 -5.77
N PHE A 141 -2.16 -9.06 -6.42
CA PHE A 141 -3.47 -8.93 -7.03
C PHE A 141 -4.57 -9.38 -6.06
N TYR A 142 -5.80 -8.93 -6.28
CA TYR A 142 -6.92 -9.30 -5.43
C TYR A 142 -7.07 -10.83 -5.39
N GLY A 143 -7.14 -11.37 -4.17
CA GLY A 143 -7.29 -12.79 -3.92
C GLY A 143 -8.73 -13.20 -3.64
N LEU A 144 -8.95 -14.51 -3.60
CA LEU A 144 -10.14 -15.11 -2.99
C LEU A 144 -9.79 -15.56 -1.56
N ASP A 145 -10.80 -15.88 -0.75
CA ASP A 145 -10.59 -16.36 0.64
C ASP A 145 -9.70 -17.60 0.75
N SER A 146 -9.65 -18.43 -0.30
CA SER A 146 -8.77 -19.60 -0.39
C SER A 146 -7.31 -19.26 -0.70
N THR A 147 -6.99 -17.99 -0.96
CA THR A 147 -5.63 -17.53 -1.26
C THR A 147 -4.94 -17.14 0.06
N HIS A 148 -4.06 -18.02 0.54
CA HIS A 148 -3.23 -17.76 1.71
C HIS A 148 -1.87 -17.19 1.30
N GLN A 149 -1.41 -16.19 2.05
CA GLN A 149 -0.07 -15.62 1.88
C GLN A 149 0.95 -16.20 2.86
N THR A 150 0.48 -16.66 4.00
CA THR A 150 1.27 -17.06 5.15
C THR A 150 0.88 -18.47 5.55
N ASP A 151 1.89 -19.32 5.68
CA ASP A 151 1.75 -20.64 6.27
C ASP A 151 1.47 -20.48 7.76
N ARG A 152 0.38 -21.08 8.22
CA ARG A 152 -0.10 -20.88 9.60
C ARG A 152 0.80 -21.53 10.65
N ASP A 153 1.56 -22.56 10.26
CA ASP A 153 2.39 -23.34 11.18
C ASP A 153 3.81 -22.78 11.25
N THR A 154 4.33 -22.29 10.13
CA THR A 154 5.73 -21.86 10.00
C THR A 154 5.89 -20.34 9.90
N GLY A 155 4.82 -19.60 9.61
CA GLY A 155 4.88 -18.17 9.29
C GLY A 155 5.56 -17.85 7.96
N SER A 156 5.93 -18.88 7.18
CA SER A 156 6.59 -18.69 5.89
C SER A 156 5.61 -18.12 4.86
N ARG A 157 6.10 -17.27 3.96
CA ARG A 157 5.30 -16.82 2.82
C ARG A 157 5.13 -17.97 1.83
N ILE A 158 3.90 -18.43 1.61
CA ILE A 158 3.60 -19.61 0.76
C ILE A 158 2.89 -19.29 -0.55
N GLY A 159 2.36 -18.09 -0.69
CA GLY A 159 1.63 -17.72 -1.88
C GLY A 159 1.29 -16.24 -1.90
N ASN A 160 0.95 -15.75 -3.07
CA ASN A 160 0.28 -14.48 -3.24
C ASN A 160 -0.29 -14.49 -4.65
N ASN A 161 -1.55 -14.09 -4.82
CA ASN A 161 -2.02 -13.85 -6.19
C ASN A 161 -1.19 -12.68 -6.72
N THR A 162 -0.39 -12.91 -7.76
CA THR A 162 0.68 -11.99 -8.14
C THR A 162 0.57 -11.64 -9.62
N GLN A 163 0.76 -10.37 -9.93
CA GLN A 163 0.91 -9.89 -11.29
C GLN A 163 2.16 -9.01 -11.42
N SER A 164 2.56 -8.76 -12.66
CA SER A 164 3.72 -7.94 -12.99
C SER A 164 3.39 -6.90 -14.05
N MET A 165 4.08 -5.76 -14.01
CA MET A 165 4.00 -4.70 -15.01
C MET A 165 5.39 -4.20 -15.38
N THR A 166 5.62 -3.96 -16.67
CA THR A 166 6.91 -3.46 -17.18
C THR A 166 6.82 -1.99 -17.56
N PHE A 167 7.73 -1.21 -17.01
CA PHE A 167 7.93 0.20 -17.29
C PHE A 167 9.17 0.40 -18.14
N ARG A 168 9.06 1.28 -19.14
CA ARG A 168 10.18 1.73 -19.98
C ARG A 168 10.30 3.23 -19.85
N TYR A 169 11.44 3.72 -19.44
CA TYR A 169 11.67 5.13 -19.17
C TYR A 169 13.13 5.49 -19.37
N THR A 170 13.40 6.79 -19.40
CA THR A 170 14.76 7.33 -19.42
C THR A 170 15.02 8.03 -18.09
N LEU A 171 16.18 7.75 -17.49
CA LEU A 171 16.71 8.52 -16.36
C LEU A 171 17.62 9.64 -16.88
N ALA A 172 17.55 10.79 -16.23
CA ALA A 172 18.49 11.89 -16.41
C ALA A 172 19.46 11.89 -15.23
N LEU A 173 20.76 11.89 -15.51
CA LEU A 173 21.83 11.85 -14.54
C LEU A 173 22.69 13.12 -14.64
N ASP A 174 23.15 13.64 -13.49
CA ASP A 174 24.20 14.65 -13.45
C ASP A 174 25.58 14.04 -13.81
N ASP A 175 26.63 14.87 -13.83
CA ASP A 175 28.00 14.47 -14.13
C ASP A 175 28.63 13.56 -13.06
N GLU A 176 28.06 13.52 -11.86
CA GLU A 176 28.40 12.54 -10.81
C GLU A 176 27.55 11.26 -10.86
N GLY A 177 26.66 11.12 -11.83
CA GLY A 177 25.80 9.94 -12.00
C GLY A 177 24.58 9.90 -11.07
N ARG A 178 24.23 11.01 -10.41
CA ARG A 178 23.02 11.08 -9.56
C ARG A 178 21.78 11.29 -10.41
N ILE A 179 20.69 10.63 -10.04
CA ILE A 179 19.40 10.78 -10.71
C ILE A 179 18.84 12.18 -10.41
N ILE A 180 18.73 13.00 -11.45
CA ILE A 180 18.14 14.36 -11.39
C ILE A 180 16.76 14.44 -12.07
N GLY A 181 16.30 13.33 -12.65
CA GLY A 181 14.93 13.21 -13.15
C GLY A 181 14.74 11.99 -14.03
N GLY A 182 13.59 11.92 -14.68
CA GLY A 182 13.33 10.90 -15.68
C GLY A 182 12.00 11.11 -16.38
N ARG A 183 11.82 10.45 -17.51
CA ARG A 183 10.60 10.54 -18.33
C ARG A 183 10.17 9.17 -18.78
N SER A 184 8.87 8.92 -18.73
CA SER A 184 8.30 7.70 -19.29
C SER A 184 8.48 7.69 -20.81
N LYS A 185 8.75 6.51 -21.39
CA LYS A 185 8.76 6.33 -22.84
C LYS A 185 7.39 5.99 -23.42
N ASN A 186 6.47 5.60 -22.56
CA ASN A 186 5.09 5.30 -22.88
C ASN A 186 4.19 6.24 -22.10
N GLU A 187 2.95 6.46 -22.54
CA GLU A 187 1.98 7.16 -21.69
C GLU A 187 1.81 6.39 -20.37
N SER A 188 2.07 7.07 -19.26
CA SER A 188 1.98 6.51 -17.91
C SER A 188 0.97 7.35 -17.14
N GLY A 189 -0.09 6.75 -16.61
CA GLY A 189 -1.05 7.41 -15.71
C GLY A 189 -0.86 7.01 -14.24
N HIS A 190 0.32 6.48 -13.92
CA HIS A 190 0.58 5.80 -12.65
C HIS A 190 1.07 6.79 -11.58
N PHE A 191 0.87 6.42 -10.33
CA PHE A 191 1.54 7.06 -9.21
C PHE A 191 1.87 6.05 -8.13
N LEU A 192 2.90 6.35 -7.34
CA LEU A 192 3.29 5.56 -6.18
C LEU A 192 2.93 6.29 -4.90
N TRP A 193 2.48 5.55 -3.90
CA TRP A 193 2.10 6.08 -2.60
C TRP A 193 2.35 5.06 -1.49
N ILE A 194 2.37 5.51 -0.25
CA ILE A 194 2.35 4.64 0.94
C ILE A 194 1.23 5.07 1.88
N PRO A 195 0.53 4.12 2.52
CA PRO A 195 -0.35 4.42 3.64
C PRO A 195 0.48 4.82 4.87
N LEU A 196 -0.02 5.76 5.66
CA LEU A 196 0.59 6.08 6.95
C LEU A 196 -0.23 5.48 8.08
N TYR A 197 -1.54 5.73 8.13
CA TYR A 197 -2.44 5.19 9.16
C TYR A 197 -3.90 5.16 8.68
N PRO A 198 -4.77 4.34 9.29
CA PRO A 198 -6.21 4.37 9.05
C PRO A 198 -6.87 5.48 9.87
N VAL A 199 -7.83 6.19 9.27
CA VAL A 199 -8.48 7.35 9.89
C VAL A 199 -9.79 6.94 10.58
N GLN A 200 -9.99 7.37 11.82
CA GLN A 200 -11.26 7.17 12.52
C GLN A 200 -12.30 8.17 12.03
N GLY A 201 -13.43 7.68 11.54
CA GLY A 201 -14.53 8.55 11.12
C GLY A 201 -15.30 9.09 12.31
N THR A 202 -15.91 10.26 12.13
CA THR A 202 -16.88 10.85 13.07
C THR A 202 -18.30 10.70 12.53
N GLU A 203 -19.29 10.59 13.42
CA GLU A 203 -20.70 10.45 13.01
C GLU A 203 -21.22 11.64 12.20
N ASP A 204 -20.70 12.85 12.47
CA ASP A 204 -21.05 14.07 11.74
C ASP A 204 -20.39 14.18 10.36
N GLY A 205 -19.51 13.24 10.00
CA GLY A 205 -18.81 13.19 8.72
C GLY A 205 -17.72 14.25 8.55
N SER A 206 -17.36 14.98 9.61
CA SER A 206 -16.26 15.96 9.57
C SER A 206 -14.91 15.31 9.33
N VAL A 207 -14.73 14.06 9.76
CA VAL A 207 -13.55 13.25 9.46
C VAL A 207 -13.93 12.14 8.46
N PRO A 208 -13.19 11.98 7.35
CA PRO A 208 -13.61 11.13 6.24
C PRO A 208 -13.60 9.63 6.56
N GLY A 209 -13.05 9.17 7.68
CA GLY A 209 -12.98 7.76 8.07
C GLY A 209 -14.33 7.05 8.19
N ASN A 210 -14.31 5.76 8.53
CA ASN A 210 -15.55 5.02 8.79
C ASN A 210 -16.00 5.24 10.25
N SER A 211 -17.13 5.92 10.44
CA SER A 211 -17.67 6.23 11.78
C SER A 211 -18.37 5.05 12.47
N HIS A 212 -18.62 3.96 11.75
CA HIS A 212 -19.30 2.78 12.28
C HIS A 212 -18.35 1.62 12.59
N ILE A 213 -17.05 1.81 12.32
CA ILE A 213 -16.03 0.82 12.60
C ILE A 213 -14.97 1.47 13.47
N ASP A 214 -14.72 0.86 14.62
CA ASP A 214 -13.65 1.28 15.53
C ASP A 214 -12.31 0.80 14.99
N VAL A 215 -11.45 1.75 14.63
CA VAL A 215 -10.12 1.48 14.07
C VAL A 215 -9.23 0.70 15.04
N ARG A 216 -9.30 1.00 16.34
CA ARG A 216 -8.47 0.33 17.35
C ARG A 216 -8.87 -1.13 17.50
N HIS A 217 -10.17 -1.41 17.58
CA HIS A 217 -10.66 -2.78 17.68
C HIS A 217 -10.31 -3.61 16.45
N VAL A 218 -10.41 -3.06 15.24
CA VAL A 218 -10.02 -3.78 14.02
C VAL A 218 -8.52 -4.09 13.99
N ILE A 219 -7.67 -3.16 14.43
CA ILE A 219 -6.23 -3.41 14.52
C ILE A 219 -5.91 -4.43 15.60
N ALA A 220 -6.59 -4.38 16.74
CA ALA A 220 -6.44 -5.40 17.79
C ALA A 220 -6.84 -6.79 17.27
N LEU A 221 -7.94 -6.92 16.53
CA LEU A 221 -8.35 -8.17 15.87
C LEU A 221 -7.28 -8.67 14.90
N ALA A 222 -6.74 -7.78 14.05
CA ALA A 222 -5.70 -8.14 13.10
C ALA A 222 -4.43 -8.67 13.79
N ARG A 223 -3.98 -7.98 14.86
CA ARG A 223 -2.81 -8.40 15.64
C ARG A 223 -3.04 -9.71 16.38
N ALA A 224 -4.24 -9.93 16.95
CA ALA A 224 -4.61 -11.18 17.60
C ALA A 224 -4.71 -12.35 16.60
N SER A 225 -5.09 -12.06 15.34
CA SER A 225 -5.22 -13.05 14.28
C SER A 225 -3.87 -13.43 13.64
N ALA A 226 -2.92 -12.50 13.60
CA ALA A 226 -1.61 -12.70 12.98
C ALA A 226 -0.66 -13.54 13.84
N LEU A 227 0.35 -14.13 13.22
CA LEU A 227 1.44 -14.79 13.96
C LEU A 227 2.34 -13.71 14.59
N PRO A 228 2.71 -13.82 15.89
CA PRO A 228 3.47 -12.78 16.58
C PRO A 228 4.79 -12.40 15.90
N ASP A 229 5.56 -13.39 15.43
CA ASP A 229 6.85 -13.12 14.76
C ASP A 229 6.67 -12.43 13.41
N VAL A 230 5.61 -12.77 12.67
CA VAL A 230 5.27 -12.12 11.40
C VAL A 230 4.82 -10.68 11.65
N GLN A 231 4.00 -10.46 12.69
CA GLN A 231 3.59 -9.12 13.11
C GLN A 231 4.79 -8.25 13.49
N LYS A 232 5.73 -8.80 14.27
CA LYS A 232 6.95 -8.09 14.65
C LYS A 232 7.76 -7.65 13.44
N ASN A 233 7.95 -8.54 12.45
CA ASN A 233 8.66 -8.19 11.22
C ASN A 233 7.97 -7.05 10.46
N TYR A 234 6.64 -7.03 10.43
CA TYR A 234 5.89 -5.91 9.84
C TYR A 234 6.09 -4.61 10.62
N ASP A 235 6.00 -4.66 11.95
CA ASP A 235 6.19 -3.48 12.80
C ASP A 235 7.58 -2.85 12.61
N GLU A 236 8.62 -3.64 12.28
CA GLU A 236 9.99 -3.16 12.04
C GLU A 236 10.17 -2.41 10.71
N VAL A 237 9.40 -2.77 9.67
CA VAL A 237 9.55 -2.21 8.30
C VAL A 237 8.44 -1.25 7.90
N THR A 238 7.33 -1.26 8.65
CA THR A 238 6.16 -0.45 8.34
C THR A 238 6.41 1.02 8.65
N ILE A 239 6.09 1.89 7.70
CA ILE A 239 6.27 3.35 7.83
C ILE A 239 5.00 3.99 8.37
N GLY A 240 5.17 4.99 9.23
CA GLY A 240 4.10 5.79 9.81
C GLY A 240 3.43 5.15 11.04
N PRO A 241 2.57 5.91 11.75
CA PRO A 241 1.85 5.45 12.93
C PRO A 241 1.03 4.17 12.71
N ALA A 242 0.71 3.47 13.80
CA ALA A 242 -0.16 2.28 13.73
C ALA A 242 -1.62 2.67 13.50
N ILE A 243 -2.07 3.72 14.19
CA ILE A 243 -3.42 4.31 14.12
C ILE A 243 -3.35 5.81 13.86
N ASP A 244 -4.50 6.44 13.68
CA ASP A 244 -4.62 7.90 13.69
C ASP A 244 -3.95 8.48 14.96
N PRO A 245 -2.93 9.36 14.83
CA PRO A 245 -2.25 9.96 15.98
C PRO A 245 -3.20 10.67 16.95
N LYS A 246 -4.33 11.21 16.47
CA LYS A 246 -5.33 11.86 17.32
C LYS A 246 -6.03 10.88 18.25
N LEU A 247 -6.01 9.59 17.92
CA LEU A 247 -6.47 8.56 18.83
C LEU A 247 -5.42 8.27 19.90
N GLU A 248 -4.13 8.27 19.59
CA GLU A 248 -3.09 7.98 20.59
C GLU A 248 -3.12 9.01 21.74
N GLU A 249 -3.31 10.29 21.43
CA GLU A 249 -3.40 11.39 22.41
C GLU A 249 -4.57 11.20 23.42
N VAL A 250 -5.68 10.60 23.01
CA VAL A 250 -6.86 10.41 23.88
C VAL A 250 -6.67 9.29 24.91
N GLU A 251 -5.72 8.38 24.70
CA GLU A 251 -5.40 7.33 25.67
C GLU A 251 -4.51 7.81 26.81
N GLU A 252 -3.59 8.74 26.55
CA GLU A 252 -2.71 9.31 27.58
C GLU A 252 -3.48 10.13 28.63
N ASP A 253 -4.55 10.82 28.21
CA ASP A 253 -5.42 11.61 29.12
C ASP A 253 -6.37 10.76 29.99
N ARG A 254 -6.40 9.43 29.80
CA ARG A 254 -7.27 8.50 30.55
C ARG A 254 -6.54 7.64 31.58
N ASN A 255 -5.23 7.83 31.75
CA ASN A 255 -4.41 7.11 32.75
C ASN A 255 -4.00 8.00 33.93
#